data_AF-A0A7J6Y6N0-F1
#
_entry.id   AF-A0A7J6Y6N0-F1
#
_cell.length_a   1.000
_cell.length_b   1.000
_cell.length_c   1.000
_cell.angle_alpha   90.00
_cell.angle_beta   90.00
_cell.angle_gamma   90.00
#
_symmetry.space_group_name_H-M   'P 1'
#
loop_
_entity.id
_entity.type
_entity.pdbx_description
1 polymer ?
#
loop_
_entity_poly.entity_id
_entity_poly.type
_entity_poly.pdbx_seq_one_letter_code
_entity_poly.pdbx_strand_id
1 'polypeptide(L)'
;MARQYHNCPTLEGIELEDEGGYGTALSHWRKRNMKDEMMTSIVEVALYSALTLAVFEDMGVYLANYSAAELLWWGNNSGCGLLEKKCMTDGISEYPDLFCNQFDDDERLLCTYDRLSLGFCEMKRHEEALPEEYRYFADPRVGGDDLFMSRCPYVKEYCNAGCTNGDPSVMAGSVVGPNSRCVKGQDLQFDDEYIGDVCVDTRCGDGTVSVRFLDDDAWHECQEGETVTPPSGPWRGSIVCPQYADVCTAFPNISSHPIPVVDPPLADDPTSAEDAEGDEGEVPRKRPRRL
;
A
#
# COMPACT_ATOMS: atom_id res chain seq x y z
N MET A 1 -3.40 -1.57 -17.21
CA MET A 1 -3.14 -1.90 -15.79
C MET A 1 -3.95 -1.01 -14.85
N ALA A 2 -3.67 0.30 -14.79
CA ALA A 2 -4.32 1.27 -13.89
C ALA A 2 -5.86 1.24 -13.88
N ARG A 3 -6.50 1.22 -15.05
CA ARG A 3 -7.97 1.13 -15.17
C ARG A 3 -8.56 -0.07 -14.44
N GLN A 4 -7.91 -1.22 -14.57
CA GLN A 4 -8.33 -2.46 -13.93
C GLN A 4 -8.06 -2.40 -12.43
N TYR A 5 -6.89 -1.92 -12.03
CA TYR A 5 -6.48 -1.80 -10.63
C TYR A 5 -7.46 -0.96 -9.81
N HIS A 6 -7.79 0.25 -10.27
CA HIS A 6 -8.75 1.11 -9.57
C HIS A 6 -10.21 0.82 -9.92
N ASN A 7 -10.51 -0.14 -10.80
CA ASN A 7 -11.86 -0.32 -11.35
C ASN A 7 -12.47 0.99 -11.92
N CYS A 8 -11.68 1.73 -12.70
CA CYS A 8 -12.04 3.00 -13.31
C CYS A 8 -11.84 2.95 -14.84
N PRO A 9 -12.89 2.65 -15.62
CA PRO A 9 -12.77 2.48 -17.08
C PRO A 9 -12.36 3.76 -17.84
N THR A 10 -12.67 4.93 -17.28
CA THR A 10 -12.40 6.25 -17.87
C THR A 10 -10.99 6.76 -17.58
N LEU A 11 -10.21 6.06 -16.74
CA LEU A 11 -8.90 6.54 -16.31
C LEU A 11 -7.92 6.69 -17.48
N GLU A 12 -7.29 7.84 -17.61
CA GLU A 12 -6.33 8.13 -18.68
C GLU A 12 -4.89 7.77 -18.30
N GLY A 13 -4.54 7.88 -17.02
CA GLY A 13 -3.21 7.59 -16.48
C GLY A 13 -3.21 7.60 -14.96
N ILE A 14 -2.04 7.35 -14.36
CA ILE A 14 -1.82 7.51 -12.92
C ILE A 14 -0.97 8.75 -12.70
N GLU A 15 -1.34 9.54 -11.69
CA GLU A 15 -0.62 10.74 -11.32
C GLU A 15 0.79 10.42 -10.83
N LEU A 16 1.74 11.21 -11.31
CA LEU A 16 3.08 11.24 -10.76
C LEU A 16 3.12 12.23 -9.59
N GLU A 17 4.07 12.04 -8.70
CA GLU A 17 4.28 12.93 -7.58
C GLU A 17 4.55 14.37 -8.08
N ASP A 18 3.93 15.35 -7.43
CA ASP A 18 4.12 16.78 -7.71
C ASP A 18 4.74 17.53 -6.52
N GLU A 19 4.89 16.86 -5.38
CA GLU A 19 5.52 17.38 -4.17
C GLU A 19 7.01 16.98 -4.05
N GLY A 20 7.72 17.58 -3.08
CA GLY A 20 9.10 17.20 -2.73
C GLY A 20 10.21 17.71 -3.67
N GLY A 21 9.86 18.55 -4.66
CA GLY A 21 10.81 19.24 -5.54
C GLY A 21 11.45 18.33 -6.61
N TYR A 22 12.52 18.83 -7.26
CA TYR A 22 13.10 18.20 -8.47
C TYR A 22 13.51 16.73 -8.31
N GLY A 23 13.98 16.33 -7.13
CA GLY A 23 14.42 14.94 -6.88
C GLY A 23 13.27 13.94 -6.70
N THR A 24 12.04 14.43 -6.59
CA THR A 24 10.88 13.63 -6.20
C THR A 24 9.78 13.74 -7.24
N ALA A 25 9.42 14.98 -7.60
CA ALA A 25 8.36 15.27 -8.54
C ALA A 25 8.63 14.64 -9.92
N LEU A 26 7.56 14.16 -10.56
CA LEU A 26 7.53 13.56 -11.90
C LEU A 26 8.39 12.30 -12.09
N SER A 27 8.97 11.75 -11.01
CA SER A 27 9.80 10.53 -11.06
C SER A 27 9.27 9.39 -10.19
N HIS A 28 8.23 9.66 -9.39
CA HIS A 28 7.62 8.73 -8.46
C HIS A 28 6.11 8.71 -8.66
N TRP A 29 5.45 7.63 -8.24
CA TRP A 29 4.00 7.62 -8.13
C TRP A 29 3.52 8.61 -7.07
N ARG A 30 2.39 9.27 -7.33
CA ARG A 30 1.71 10.10 -6.33
C ARG A 30 1.35 9.24 -5.13
N LYS A 31 2.01 9.46 -3.98
CA LYS A 31 1.89 8.59 -2.79
C LYS A 31 0.45 8.46 -2.32
N ARG A 32 -0.32 9.56 -2.30
CA ARG A 32 -1.76 9.55 -1.97
C ARG A 32 -2.56 8.46 -2.69
N ASN A 33 -2.27 8.22 -3.97
CA ASN A 33 -3.04 7.33 -4.82
C ASN A 33 -2.48 5.90 -4.83
N MET A 34 -1.21 5.76 -4.46
CA MET A 34 -0.37 4.59 -4.71
C MET A 34 0.45 4.21 -3.47
N LYS A 35 -0.04 4.47 -2.26
CA LYS A 35 0.71 4.23 -1.01
C LYS A 35 1.21 2.79 -0.99
N ASP A 36 2.43 2.61 -0.47
CA ASP A 36 3.14 1.32 -0.38
C ASP A 36 3.65 0.74 -1.69
N GLU A 37 3.44 1.40 -2.83
CA GLU A 37 4.10 1.02 -4.08
C GLU A 37 5.60 1.38 -4.03
N MET A 38 6.46 0.49 -4.54
CA MET A 38 7.92 0.62 -4.55
C MET A 38 8.43 1.98 -5.08
N MET A 39 7.80 2.52 -6.12
CA MET A 39 8.20 3.75 -6.80
C MET A 39 7.47 4.99 -6.26
N THR A 40 6.90 4.94 -5.06
CA THR A 40 6.42 6.14 -4.36
C THR A 40 7.57 7.02 -3.86
N SER A 41 7.26 8.29 -3.59
CA SER A 41 8.22 9.32 -3.17
C SER A 41 8.89 9.07 -1.81
N ILE A 42 8.19 8.38 -0.91
CA ILE A 42 8.72 7.89 0.37
C ILE A 42 8.39 6.41 0.45
N VAL A 43 9.45 5.60 0.55
CA VAL A 43 9.34 4.15 0.65
C VAL A 43 8.86 3.75 2.04
N GLU A 44 7.77 2.98 2.07
CA GLU A 44 7.26 2.29 3.26
C GLU A 44 7.37 0.78 3.04
N VAL A 45 6.28 0.08 2.73
CA VAL A 45 6.31 -1.39 2.48
C VAL A 45 7.06 -1.75 1.20
N ALA A 46 7.02 -0.90 0.18
CA ALA A 46 7.77 -1.03 -1.07
C ALA A 46 7.35 -2.22 -1.97
N LEU A 47 6.05 -2.33 -2.26
CA LEU A 47 5.48 -3.38 -3.09
C LEU A 47 5.79 -3.16 -4.58
N TYR A 48 6.44 -4.14 -5.21
CA TYR A 48 6.71 -4.16 -6.64
C TYR A 48 5.46 -4.60 -7.41
N SER A 49 4.56 -3.63 -7.61
CA SER A 49 3.24 -3.90 -8.17
C SER A 49 3.25 -4.10 -9.69
N ALA A 50 2.13 -4.57 -10.21
CA ALA A 50 1.89 -4.64 -11.65
C ALA A 50 1.96 -3.27 -12.34
N LEU A 51 1.83 -2.16 -11.61
CA LEU A 51 1.87 -0.81 -12.17
C LEU A 51 3.30 -0.36 -12.49
N THR A 52 4.24 -0.60 -11.58
CA THR A 52 5.67 -0.37 -11.86
C THR A 52 6.19 -1.30 -12.95
N LEU A 53 5.77 -2.57 -12.95
CA LEU A 53 6.09 -3.49 -14.05
C LEU A 53 5.58 -2.97 -15.41
N ALA A 54 4.36 -2.44 -15.45
CA ALA A 54 3.79 -1.87 -16.67
C ALA A 54 4.58 -0.65 -17.17
N VAL A 55 5.04 0.23 -16.28
CA VAL A 55 5.89 1.36 -16.67
C VAL A 55 7.20 0.89 -17.32
N PHE A 56 7.86 -0.11 -16.74
CA PHE A 56 9.10 -0.65 -17.31
C PHE A 56 8.89 -1.31 -18.67
N GLU A 57 7.75 -1.97 -18.86
CA GLU A 57 7.39 -2.53 -20.17
C GLU A 57 7.05 -1.44 -21.20
N ASP A 58 6.30 -0.40 -20.81
CA ASP A 58 5.94 0.74 -21.67
C ASP A 58 7.16 1.59 -22.10
N MET A 59 8.26 1.56 -21.33
CA MET A 59 9.54 2.15 -21.75
C MET A 59 10.17 1.43 -22.94
N GLY A 60 9.74 0.20 -23.27
CA GLY A 60 10.27 -0.61 -24.36
C GLY A 60 11.66 -1.22 -24.10
N VAL A 61 12.14 -1.16 -22.85
CA VAL A 61 13.44 -1.70 -22.43
C VAL A 61 13.31 -3.10 -21.84
N TYR A 62 12.15 -3.39 -21.23
CA TYR A 62 11.90 -4.64 -20.50
C TYR A 62 10.63 -5.32 -21.02
N LEU A 63 10.54 -6.63 -20.80
CA LEU A 63 9.29 -7.40 -20.93
C LEU A 63 8.87 -7.83 -19.52
N ALA A 64 7.66 -7.44 -19.10
CA ALA A 64 7.23 -7.64 -17.72
C ALA A 64 6.66 -9.05 -17.50
N ASN A 65 7.10 -9.71 -16.42
CA ASN A 65 6.43 -10.92 -15.93
C ASN A 65 5.40 -10.54 -14.86
N TYR A 66 4.18 -10.22 -15.27
CA TYR A 66 3.10 -9.82 -14.36
C TYR A 66 2.69 -10.89 -13.36
N SER A 67 2.99 -12.17 -13.60
CA SER A 67 2.73 -13.25 -12.64
C SER A 67 3.58 -13.12 -11.36
N ALA A 68 4.66 -12.33 -11.40
CA ALA A 68 5.51 -12.04 -10.26
C ALA A 68 5.16 -10.70 -9.56
N ALA A 69 4.10 -10.02 -10.00
CA ALA A 69 3.67 -8.76 -9.40
C ALA A 69 3.20 -8.97 -7.96
N GLU A 70 3.66 -8.10 -7.06
CA GLU A 70 3.13 -8.03 -5.70
C GLU A 70 1.75 -7.36 -5.70
N LEU A 71 0.90 -7.79 -4.77
CA LEU A 71 -0.43 -7.23 -4.62
C LEU A 71 -0.37 -5.91 -3.87
N LEU A 72 -0.59 -4.80 -4.58
CA LEU A 72 -0.80 -3.50 -3.97
C LEU A 72 -2.24 -3.38 -3.48
N TRP A 73 -2.46 -3.21 -2.18
CA TRP A 73 -3.82 -3.11 -1.65
C TRP A 73 -4.38 -1.70 -1.69
N TRP A 74 -3.54 -0.68 -1.49
CA TRP A 74 -3.98 0.70 -1.35
C TRP A 74 -4.69 1.22 -2.61
N GLY A 75 -5.99 1.45 -2.51
CA GLY A 75 -6.78 1.96 -3.63
C GLY A 75 -7.15 0.92 -4.69
N ASN A 76 -6.94 -0.38 -4.42
CA ASN A 76 -7.45 -1.45 -5.26
C ASN A 76 -8.98 -1.43 -5.29
N ASN A 77 -9.58 -1.49 -6.47
CA ASN A 77 -11.02 -1.37 -6.71
C ASN A 77 -11.68 -0.11 -6.12
N SER A 78 -10.93 0.98 -5.91
CA SER A 78 -11.45 2.21 -5.29
C SER A 78 -12.44 3.01 -6.17
N GLY A 79 -12.55 2.67 -7.45
CA GLY A 79 -13.26 3.47 -8.44
C GLY A 79 -12.50 4.75 -8.81
N CYS A 80 -13.08 5.55 -9.70
CA CYS A 80 -12.46 6.80 -10.16
C CYS A 80 -12.37 7.87 -9.05
N GLY A 81 -13.25 7.80 -8.04
CA GLY A 81 -13.37 8.83 -7.00
C GLY A 81 -12.09 9.06 -6.20
N LEU A 82 -11.30 8.00 -5.95
CA LEU A 82 -10.04 8.12 -5.23
C LEU A 82 -9.09 9.05 -5.97
N LEU A 83 -9.06 8.99 -7.30
CA LEU A 83 -8.14 9.76 -8.14
C LEU A 83 -8.70 11.16 -8.46
N GLU A 84 -10.01 11.26 -8.71
CA GLU A 84 -10.63 12.49 -9.23
C GLU A 84 -11.12 13.45 -8.15
N LYS A 85 -11.36 12.97 -6.92
CA LYS A 85 -11.90 13.77 -5.82
C LYS A 85 -10.87 13.93 -4.71
N LYS A 86 -11.12 14.92 -3.83
CA LYS A 86 -10.45 15.02 -2.53
C LYS A 86 -10.67 13.72 -1.74
N CYS A 87 -9.69 13.33 -0.92
CA CYS A 87 -9.82 12.19 -0.01
C CYS A 87 -10.98 12.32 0.99
N MET A 88 -11.42 13.56 1.25
CA MET A 88 -12.42 13.88 2.25
C MET A 88 -13.04 15.24 1.98
N THR A 89 -14.31 15.40 2.35
CA THR A 89 -15.03 16.69 2.35
C THR A 89 -15.79 16.82 3.68
N ASP A 90 -15.70 17.99 4.31
CA ASP A 90 -16.33 18.29 5.61
C ASP A 90 -16.03 17.24 6.70
N GLY A 91 -14.83 16.69 6.71
CA GLY A 91 -14.42 15.67 7.67
C GLY A 91 -14.91 14.25 7.36
N ILE A 92 -15.58 14.04 6.22
CA ILE A 92 -16.17 12.76 5.82
C ILE A 92 -15.47 12.24 4.56
N SER A 93 -14.98 11.00 4.63
CA SER A 93 -14.35 10.31 3.49
C SER A 93 -15.30 9.32 2.84
N GLU A 94 -15.25 9.22 1.52
CA GLU A 94 -15.85 8.10 0.75
C GLU A 94 -15.02 6.81 0.90
N TYR A 95 -13.83 6.88 1.49
CA TYR A 95 -12.86 5.78 1.66
C TYR A 95 -12.41 5.66 3.14
N PRO A 96 -13.32 5.32 4.07
CA PRO A 96 -13.03 5.29 5.51
C PRO A 96 -12.01 4.24 5.94
N ASP A 97 -11.68 3.27 5.08
CA ASP A 97 -10.61 2.30 5.34
C ASP A 97 -9.22 2.79 4.89
N LEU A 98 -9.16 3.83 4.06
CA LEU A 98 -7.91 4.45 3.61
C LEU A 98 -7.60 5.74 4.39
N PHE A 99 -8.63 6.54 4.68
CA PHE A 99 -8.49 7.83 5.33
C PHE A 99 -9.25 7.89 6.65
N CYS A 100 -8.57 8.38 7.68
CA CYS A 100 -9.12 8.56 9.02
C CYS A 100 -9.46 10.03 9.27
N ASN A 101 -10.28 10.30 10.28
CA ASN A 101 -10.76 11.66 10.59
C ASN A 101 -10.81 11.97 12.10
N GLN A 102 -10.24 11.10 12.92
CA GLN A 102 -10.16 11.27 14.36
C GLN A 102 -8.80 11.83 14.75
N PHE A 103 -8.77 12.76 15.70
CA PHE A 103 -7.50 13.18 16.28
C PHE A 103 -6.90 12.01 17.04
N ASP A 104 -5.58 11.97 17.08
CA ASP A 104 -4.85 11.11 18.01
C ASP A 104 -5.21 11.56 19.44
N ASP A 105 -6.19 10.90 20.04
CA ASP A 105 -6.41 10.93 21.49
C ASP A 105 -5.53 9.83 22.08
N ASP A 106 -4.53 10.24 22.89
CA ASP A 106 -3.27 9.55 23.29
C ASP A 106 -3.31 8.05 23.70
N GLU A 107 -4.44 7.35 23.61
CA GLU A 107 -4.60 5.97 24.09
C GLU A 107 -5.29 5.02 23.08
N ARG A 108 -5.95 5.52 22.03
CA ARG A 108 -6.70 4.65 21.10
C ARG A 108 -5.90 4.32 19.86
N LEU A 109 -5.50 3.06 19.78
CA LEU A 109 -4.81 2.54 18.60
C LEU A 109 -5.79 2.31 17.45
N LEU A 110 -5.32 2.48 16.22
CA LEU A 110 -6.08 2.26 15.00
C LEU A 110 -5.39 1.25 14.10
N CYS A 111 -6.17 0.43 13.41
CA CYS A 111 -5.64 -0.43 12.37
C CYS A 111 -5.12 0.38 11.18
N THR A 112 -3.92 0.03 10.72
CA THR A 112 -3.51 0.36 9.36
C THR A 112 -4.45 -0.31 8.35
N TYR A 113 -4.56 0.28 7.16
CA TYR A 113 -5.47 -0.20 6.11
C TYR A 113 -5.21 -1.66 5.69
N ASP A 114 -3.95 -2.11 5.77
CA ASP A 114 -3.50 -3.46 5.46
C ASP A 114 -3.68 -4.46 6.62
N ARG A 115 -4.19 -4.00 7.77
CA ARG A 115 -4.41 -4.80 8.98
C ARG A 115 -3.13 -5.43 9.55
N LEU A 116 -1.95 -4.94 9.20
CA LEU A 116 -0.68 -5.51 9.66
C LEU A 116 -0.16 -4.87 10.95
N SER A 117 -0.58 -3.65 11.26
CA SER A 117 -0.05 -2.86 12.37
C SER A 117 -1.16 -2.06 13.08
N LEU A 118 -0.89 -1.72 14.33
CA LEU A 118 -1.59 -0.66 15.04
C LEU A 118 -0.85 0.67 14.84
N GLY A 119 -1.60 1.76 14.91
CA GLY A 119 -1.11 3.09 14.61
C GLY A 119 -2.02 4.18 15.14
N PHE A 120 -1.85 5.39 14.61
CA PHE A 120 -2.63 6.56 14.95
C PHE A 120 -3.04 7.30 13.67
N CYS A 121 -4.10 8.09 13.74
CA CYS A 121 -4.48 8.92 12.62
C CYS A 121 -3.50 10.10 12.51
N GLU A 122 -2.71 10.17 11.44
CA GLU A 122 -1.74 11.26 11.22
C GLU A 122 -2.49 12.54 10.84
N MET A 123 -3.09 13.19 11.82
CA MET A 123 -3.89 14.41 11.70
C MET A 123 -3.50 15.40 12.78
N LYS A 124 -3.39 16.68 12.41
CA LYS A 124 -3.12 17.74 13.37
C LYS A 124 -3.79 19.04 13.00
N ARG A 125 -3.70 19.98 13.94
CA ARG A 125 -4.02 21.39 13.72
C ARG A 125 -2.74 22.15 13.38
N HIS A 126 -2.65 22.63 12.16
CA HIS A 126 -1.55 23.48 11.69
C HIS A 126 -1.64 24.89 12.28
N GLU A 127 -0.51 25.59 12.33
CA GLU A 127 -0.44 26.97 12.83
C GLU A 127 -1.23 27.92 11.90
N GLU A 128 -1.00 27.77 10.60
CA GLU A 128 -1.64 28.53 9.52
C GLU A 128 -2.70 27.70 8.79
N ALA A 129 -3.58 28.39 8.07
CA ALA A 129 -4.57 27.74 7.22
C ALA A 129 -3.86 26.99 6.08
N LEU A 130 -4.27 25.74 5.84
CA LEU A 130 -3.78 24.95 4.71
C LEU A 130 -4.20 25.61 3.37
N PRO A 131 -3.48 25.36 2.28
CA PRO A 131 -3.94 25.67 0.92
C PRO A 131 -5.33 25.08 0.62
N GLU A 132 -6.09 25.69 -0.28
CA GLU A 132 -7.50 25.34 -0.54
C GLU A 132 -7.68 23.88 -1.01
N GLU A 133 -6.74 23.40 -1.80
CA GLU A 133 -6.61 22.02 -2.27
C GLU A 133 -6.47 20.99 -1.14
N TYR A 134 -5.89 21.40 0.00
CA TYR A 134 -5.60 20.57 1.17
C TYR A 134 -6.58 20.81 2.34
N ARG A 135 -7.63 21.62 2.13
CA ARG A 135 -8.70 21.79 3.12
C ARG A 135 -9.75 20.70 2.98
N TYR A 136 -9.85 19.85 4.01
CA TYR A 136 -10.78 18.71 4.08
C TYR A 136 -11.81 18.83 5.20
N PHE A 137 -11.60 19.73 6.15
CA PHE A 137 -12.42 19.92 7.34
C PHE A 137 -12.99 21.34 7.38
N ALA A 138 -14.04 21.54 8.19
CA ALA A 138 -14.64 22.86 8.41
C ALA A 138 -13.62 23.89 8.95
N ASP A 139 -12.67 23.42 9.76
CA ASP A 139 -11.53 24.23 10.20
C ASP A 139 -10.40 24.16 9.17
N PRO A 140 -10.02 25.29 8.53
CA PRO A 140 -9.04 25.29 7.44
C PRO A 140 -7.61 24.98 7.90
N ARG A 141 -7.38 24.83 9.22
CA ARG A 141 -6.08 24.45 9.79
C ARG A 141 -5.99 22.97 10.13
N VAL A 142 -7.08 22.20 10.00
CA VAL A 142 -7.09 20.78 10.32
C VAL A 142 -6.84 19.96 9.06
N GLY A 143 -5.92 19.00 9.14
CA GLY A 143 -5.58 18.10 8.06
C GLY A 143 -4.44 17.16 8.45
N GLY A 144 -4.03 16.30 7.53
CA GLY A 144 -2.89 15.42 7.72
C GLY A 144 -1.56 16.17 7.78
N ASP A 145 -0.50 15.48 8.18
CA ASP A 145 0.85 16.08 8.18
C ASP A 145 1.65 15.75 6.92
N ASP A 146 1.48 14.57 6.33
CA ASP A 146 2.23 14.17 5.15
C ASP A 146 1.82 14.95 3.89
N LEU A 147 2.78 15.69 3.32
CA LEU A 147 2.59 16.45 2.07
C LEU A 147 2.38 15.52 0.87
N PHE A 148 3.04 14.36 0.81
CA PHE A 148 2.95 13.41 -0.30
C PHE A 148 1.60 12.68 -0.33
N MET A 149 0.91 12.64 0.81
CA MET A 149 -0.48 12.21 0.91
C MET A 149 -1.46 13.34 0.57
N SER A 150 -1.00 14.45 0.00
CA SER A 150 -1.80 15.67 -0.19
C SER A 150 -2.40 16.19 1.12
N ARG A 151 -1.75 15.97 2.27
CA ARG A 151 -2.31 16.26 3.61
C ARG A 151 -3.61 15.49 3.91
N CYS A 152 -3.92 14.41 3.20
CA CYS A 152 -5.00 13.51 3.57
C CYS A 152 -4.61 12.74 4.84
N PRO A 153 -5.41 12.79 5.92
CA PRO A 153 -5.12 11.99 7.09
C PRO A 153 -5.36 10.50 6.82
N TYR A 154 -4.41 9.67 7.23
CA TYR A 154 -4.45 8.21 7.13
C TYR A 154 -3.86 7.62 8.42
N VAL A 155 -4.13 6.35 8.68
CA VAL A 155 -3.54 5.67 9.85
C VAL A 155 -2.08 5.37 9.55
N LYS A 156 -1.18 5.99 10.32
CA LYS A 156 0.24 5.75 10.28
C LYS A 156 0.61 4.77 11.38
N GLU A 157 1.36 3.73 11.01
CA GLU A 157 1.79 2.71 11.97
C GLU A 157 2.75 3.26 13.03
N TYR A 158 2.66 2.70 14.23
CA TYR A 158 3.76 2.78 15.18
C TYR A 158 4.81 1.72 14.84
N CYS A 159 6.08 2.11 14.83
CA CYS A 159 7.18 1.24 14.41
C CYS A 159 7.36 -0.03 15.25
N ASN A 160 6.82 -0.06 16.48
CA ASN A 160 6.84 -1.18 17.41
C ASN A 160 5.47 -1.82 17.63
N ALA A 161 4.46 -1.48 16.84
CA ALA A 161 3.09 -1.99 17.01
C ALA A 161 2.59 -2.88 15.85
N GLY A 162 3.52 -3.56 15.16
CA GLY A 162 3.17 -4.56 14.14
C GLY A 162 2.52 -5.79 14.77
N CYS A 163 1.41 -6.28 14.20
CA CYS A 163 0.73 -7.47 14.71
C CYS A 163 1.58 -8.75 14.60
N THR A 164 2.57 -8.78 13.69
CA THR A 164 3.40 -9.98 13.47
C THR A 164 4.76 -9.94 14.16
N ASN A 165 5.25 -8.75 14.52
CA ASN A 165 6.63 -8.52 14.97
C ASN A 165 6.78 -7.35 15.95
N GLY A 166 5.67 -6.78 16.44
CA GLY A 166 5.66 -5.68 17.39
C GLY A 166 6.03 -6.09 18.81
N ASP A 167 6.05 -5.10 19.70
CA ASP A 167 6.28 -5.27 21.13
C ASP A 167 4.92 -5.34 21.87
N PRO A 168 4.51 -6.51 22.38
CA PRO A 168 3.23 -6.64 23.08
C PRO A 168 3.09 -5.71 24.30
N SER A 169 4.19 -5.21 24.88
CA SER A 169 4.14 -4.33 26.06
C SER A 169 3.57 -2.95 25.77
N VAL A 170 3.50 -2.53 24.50
CA VAL A 170 2.88 -1.28 24.06
C VAL A 170 1.56 -1.48 23.33
N MET A 171 1.08 -2.72 23.25
CA MET A 171 -0.11 -3.11 22.49
C MET A 171 -1.10 -3.84 23.42
N ALA A 172 -1.68 -3.13 24.39
CA ALA A 172 -2.57 -3.72 25.38
C ALA A 172 -3.67 -4.59 24.72
N GLY A 173 -3.89 -5.79 25.26
CA GLY A 173 -4.85 -6.77 24.73
C GLY A 173 -4.46 -7.45 23.41
N SER A 174 -3.34 -7.07 22.77
CA SER A 174 -2.97 -7.61 21.47
C SER A 174 -2.22 -8.94 21.53
N VAL A 175 -2.50 -9.81 20.56
CA VAL A 175 -1.71 -11.01 20.28
C VAL A 175 -0.72 -10.71 19.16
N VAL A 176 0.58 -10.86 19.43
CA VAL A 176 1.63 -10.75 18.41
C VAL A 176 2.01 -12.15 17.90
N GLY A 177 1.88 -12.37 16.60
CA GLY A 177 2.15 -13.67 15.99
C GLY A 177 2.06 -13.65 14.47
N PRO A 178 2.57 -14.68 13.77
CA PRO A 178 2.69 -14.68 12.30
C PRO A 178 1.35 -14.53 11.57
N ASN A 179 0.26 -15.01 12.19
CA ASN A 179 -1.09 -14.92 11.65
C ASN A 179 -1.91 -13.80 12.30
N SER A 180 -1.31 -13.01 13.20
CA SER A 180 -2.06 -11.94 13.86
C SER A 180 -2.34 -10.80 12.89
N ARG A 181 -3.56 -10.27 12.97
CA ARG A 181 -4.02 -9.13 12.17
C ARG A 181 -4.80 -8.16 13.04
N CYS A 182 -4.77 -6.90 12.65
CA CYS A 182 -5.50 -5.84 13.32
C CYS A 182 -6.99 -5.91 12.98
N VAL A 183 -7.86 -5.83 13.99
CA VAL A 183 -9.31 -5.79 13.86
C VAL A 183 -9.87 -4.54 14.54
N LYS A 184 -10.98 -4.00 13.99
CA LYS A 184 -11.56 -2.77 14.53
C LYS A 184 -12.26 -3.05 15.86
N GLY A 185 -12.02 -2.22 16.87
CA GLY A 185 -12.71 -2.27 18.15
C GLY A 185 -14.04 -1.52 18.13
N GLN A 186 -14.99 -1.97 18.93
CA GLN A 186 -16.23 -1.26 19.24
C GLN A 186 -16.40 -1.21 20.76
N ASP A 187 -16.16 -0.01 21.32
CA ASP A 187 -16.08 0.23 22.76
C ASP A 187 -15.16 -0.77 23.49
N LEU A 188 -14.12 -1.23 22.77
CA LEU A 188 -13.24 -2.30 23.22
C LEU A 188 -12.34 -1.80 24.34
N GLN A 189 -12.29 -2.58 25.42
CA GLN A 189 -11.45 -2.32 26.58
C GLN A 189 -10.66 -3.55 26.97
N PHE A 190 -9.47 -3.31 27.51
CA PHE A 190 -8.63 -4.31 28.15
C PHE A 190 -8.08 -3.71 29.46
N ASP A 191 -8.23 -4.42 30.58
CA ASP A 191 -7.84 -3.95 31.92
C ASP A 191 -8.46 -2.58 32.31
N ASP A 192 -9.75 -2.40 31.97
CA ASP A 192 -10.55 -1.19 32.20
C ASP A 192 -10.09 0.09 31.45
N GLU A 193 -9.20 -0.03 30.46
CA GLU A 193 -8.79 1.06 29.56
C GLU A 193 -9.35 0.88 28.14
N TYR A 194 -9.71 1.98 27.47
CA TYR A 194 -10.14 1.93 26.06
C TYR A 194 -8.93 1.84 25.15
N ILE A 195 -8.80 0.73 24.43
CA ILE A 195 -7.61 0.45 23.61
C ILE A 195 -7.78 0.81 22.12
N GLY A 196 -9.02 1.06 21.68
CA GLY A 196 -9.34 1.23 20.26
C GLY A 196 -9.33 -0.11 19.53
N ASP A 197 -8.54 -0.19 18.47
CA ASP A 197 -8.33 -1.39 17.66
C ASP A 197 -7.28 -2.31 18.29
N VAL A 198 -7.27 -3.60 17.89
CA VAL A 198 -6.42 -4.61 18.54
C VAL A 198 -5.90 -5.64 17.55
N CYS A 199 -4.72 -6.22 17.79
CA CYS A 199 -4.27 -7.40 17.04
C CYS A 199 -4.82 -8.67 17.67
N VAL A 200 -5.46 -9.52 16.88
CA VAL A 200 -5.92 -10.86 17.29
C VAL A 200 -5.26 -11.92 16.42
N ASP A 201 -5.12 -13.14 16.94
CA ASP A 201 -4.68 -14.26 16.13
C ASP A 201 -5.80 -14.63 15.15
N THR A 202 -5.46 -14.75 13.87
CA THR A 202 -6.44 -15.06 12.82
C THR A 202 -6.19 -16.42 12.20
N ARG A 203 -7.29 -17.08 11.83
CA ARG A 203 -7.26 -18.34 11.10
C ARG A 203 -8.25 -18.30 9.95
N CYS A 204 -7.76 -18.61 8.77
CA CYS A 204 -8.52 -18.60 7.53
C CYS A 204 -8.79 -20.03 7.07
N GLY A 205 -10.04 -20.35 6.75
CA GLY A 205 -10.42 -21.67 6.23
C GLY A 205 -11.79 -21.64 5.56
N ASP A 206 -11.93 -22.30 4.40
CA ASP A 206 -13.19 -22.41 3.65
C ASP A 206 -13.92 -21.06 3.42
N GLY A 207 -13.15 -19.97 3.20
CA GLY A 207 -13.70 -18.63 3.00
C GLY A 207 -14.18 -17.93 4.28
N THR A 208 -13.92 -18.52 5.45
CA THR A 208 -14.33 -18.00 6.76
C THR A 208 -13.10 -17.53 7.55
N VAL A 209 -13.28 -16.49 8.36
CA VAL A 209 -12.29 -16.00 9.32
C VAL A 209 -12.67 -16.51 10.71
N SER A 210 -11.70 -17.03 11.46
CA SER A 210 -11.81 -17.21 12.90
C SER A 210 -10.77 -16.35 13.60
N VAL A 211 -11.13 -15.82 14.76
CA VAL A 211 -10.28 -14.95 15.58
C VAL A 211 -10.09 -15.55 16.97
N ARG A 212 -8.97 -15.24 17.60
CA ARG A 212 -8.68 -15.61 18.99
C ARG A 212 -7.97 -14.46 19.70
N PHE A 213 -8.54 -14.06 20.84
CA PHE A 213 -8.07 -12.96 21.66
C PHE A 213 -6.89 -13.36 22.54
N LEU A 214 -6.23 -12.37 23.15
CA LEU A 214 -5.21 -12.61 24.17
C LEU A 214 -5.82 -13.36 25.36
N ASP A 215 -5.10 -14.38 25.83
CA ASP A 215 -5.49 -15.28 26.92
C ASP A 215 -6.81 -16.06 26.69
N ASP A 216 -7.22 -16.22 25.43
CA ASP A 216 -8.34 -17.07 25.04
C ASP A 216 -7.87 -18.42 24.44
N ASP A 217 -8.45 -19.50 24.92
CA ASP A 217 -8.22 -20.84 24.37
C ASP A 217 -9.14 -21.16 23.17
N ALA A 218 -10.25 -20.44 23.04
CA ALA A 218 -11.27 -20.69 22.02
C ALA A 218 -11.03 -19.88 20.73
N TRP A 219 -11.43 -20.47 19.61
CA TRP A 219 -11.56 -19.76 18.33
C TRP A 219 -13.00 -19.31 18.16
N HIS A 220 -13.19 -18.06 17.77
CA HIS A 220 -14.50 -17.49 17.48
C HIS A 220 -14.65 -17.32 15.98
N GLU A 221 -15.74 -17.83 15.42
CA GLU A 221 -16.09 -17.54 14.03
C GLU A 221 -16.39 -16.05 13.88
N CYS A 222 -15.86 -15.43 12.83
CA CYS A 222 -15.97 -14.00 12.60
C CYS A 222 -16.53 -13.76 11.20
N GLN A 223 -17.84 -13.58 11.11
CA GLN A 223 -18.50 -13.27 9.83
C GLN A 223 -18.38 -11.78 9.54
N GLU A 224 -18.03 -11.43 8.30
CA GLU A 224 -17.76 -10.04 7.88
C GLU A 224 -18.85 -9.07 8.37
N GLY A 225 -18.42 -7.99 9.05
CA GLY A 225 -19.31 -6.94 9.55
C GLY A 225 -20.09 -7.28 10.82
N GLU A 226 -20.11 -8.54 11.25
CA GLU A 226 -20.65 -8.92 12.56
C GLU A 226 -19.69 -8.55 13.68
N THR A 227 -20.19 -8.59 14.91
CA THR A 227 -19.40 -8.30 16.12
C THR A 227 -19.10 -9.57 16.90
N VAL A 228 -17.87 -9.72 17.34
CA VAL A 228 -17.46 -10.81 18.26
C VAL A 228 -17.08 -10.20 19.60
N THR A 229 -17.64 -10.75 20.68
CA THR A 229 -17.30 -10.35 22.05
C THR A 229 -16.10 -11.17 22.54
N PRO A 230 -15.04 -10.53 23.06
CA PRO A 230 -13.93 -11.21 23.71
C PRO A 230 -14.37 -12.02 24.96
N PRO A 231 -13.53 -12.95 25.45
CA PRO A 231 -13.85 -13.73 26.64
C PRO A 231 -14.03 -12.84 27.88
N SER A 232 -14.80 -13.33 28.86
CA SER A 232 -14.96 -12.61 30.13
C SER A 232 -13.63 -12.48 30.88
N GLY A 233 -13.40 -11.35 31.56
CA GLY A 233 -12.19 -11.11 32.34
C GLY A 233 -11.75 -9.65 32.22
N PRO A 234 -10.51 -9.37 31.76
CA PRO A 234 -10.03 -8.00 31.56
C PRO A 234 -10.74 -7.28 30.41
N TRP A 235 -11.48 -8.03 29.59
CA TRP A 235 -12.11 -7.53 28.38
C TRP A 235 -13.51 -6.95 28.59
N ARG A 236 -13.81 -5.87 27.87
CA ARG A 236 -15.18 -5.38 27.61
C ARG A 236 -15.31 -4.90 26.16
N GLY A 237 -16.55 -4.71 25.70
CA GLY A 237 -16.83 -4.28 24.33
C GLY A 237 -16.81 -5.44 23.34
N SER A 238 -16.48 -5.16 22.09
CA SER A 238 -16.42 -6.15 21.01
C SER A 238 -15.46 -5.71 19.91
N ILE A 239 -15.15 -6.62 18.99
CA ILE A 239 -14.50 -6.28 17.72
C ILE A 239 -15.50 -6.40 16.57
N VAL A 240 -15.24 -5.69 15.47
CA VAL A 240 -15.93 -5.85 14.19
C VAL A 240 -15.13 -6.79 13.31
N CYS A 241 -15.79 -7.82 12.80
CA CYS A 241 -15.15 -8.84 11.97
C CYS A 241 -14.70 -8.26 10.61
N PRO A 242 -13.41 -8.46 10.25
CA PRO A 242 -12.87 -7.96 8.99
C PRO A 242 -13.39 -8.76 7.80
N GLN A 243 -13.19 -8.23 6.59
CA GLN A 243 -13.42 -9.01 5.37
C GLN A 243 -12.37 -10.10 5.27
N TYR A 244 -12.74 -11.25 4.69
CA TYR A 244 -11.79 -12.33 4.46
C TYR A 244 -10.57 -11.86 3.66
N ALA A 245 -10.77 -11.04 2.63
CA ALA A 245 -9.67 -10.55 1.79
C ALA A 245 -8.66 -9.67 2.55
N ASP A 246 -9.09 -8.95 3.59
CA ASP A 246 -8.22 -8.03 4.34
C ASP A 246 -7.22 -8.77 5.23
N VAL A 247 -7.56 -9.97 5.69
CA VAL A 247 -6.76 -10.72 6.68
C VAL A 247 -6.24 -12.06 6.16
N CYS A 248 -6.86 -12.62 5.11
CA CYS A 248 -6.58 -13.95 4.59
C CYS A 248 -5.98 -13.99 3.19
N THR A 249 -5.78 -12.85 2.54
CA THR A 249 -5.09 -12.84 1.24
C THR A 249 -3.62 -13.21 1.44
N ALA A 250 -3.24 -14.40 0.99
CA ALA A 250 -1.86 -14.87 1.09
C ALA A 250 -0.97 -14.04 0.16
N PHE A 251 0.15 -13.56 0.68
CA PHE A 251 1.20 -12.98 -0.15
C PHE A 251 1.76 -14.08 -1.06
N PRO A 252 1.86 -13.84 -2.38
CA PRO A 252 2.60 -14.75 -3.24
C PRO A 252 4.05 -14.80 -2.75
N ASN A 253 4.58 -15.99 -2.49
CA ASN A 253 5.98 -16.15 -2.11
C ASN A 253 6.86 -15.92 -3.34
N ILE A 254 7.15 -14.66 -3.67
CA ILE A 254 7.93 -14.30 -4.84
C ILE A 254 9.38 -14.79 -4.78
N SER A 255 9.91 -15.08 -3.59
CA SER A 255 11.26 -15.66 -3.43
C SER A 255 11.35 -17.11 -3.95
N SER A 256 10.20 -17.76 -4.14
CA SER A 256 10.13 -19.12 -4.70
C SER A 256 10.13 -19.15 -6.23
N HIS A 257 10.00 -18.00 -6.90
CA HIS A 257 10.09 -17.92 -8.35
C HIS A 257 11.56 -17.80 -8.78
N PRO A 258 12.13 -18.81 -9.48
CA PRO A 258 13.47 -18.68 -10.02
C PRO A 258 13.49 -17.51 -11.00
N ILE A 259 14.45 -16.59 -10.85
CA ILE A 259 14.71 -15.56 -11.86
C ILE A 259 15.06 -16.31 -13.14
N PRO A 260 14.25 -16.21 -14.22
CA PRO A 260 14.62 -16.83 -15.48
C PRO A 260 15.87 -16.12 -15.97
N VAL A 261 17.01 -16.81 -15.94
CA VAL A 261 18.22 -16.37 -16.63
C VAL A 261 17.94 -16.57 -18.11
N VAL A 262 17.51 -15.51 -18.77
CA VAL A 262 17.42 -15.50 -20.23
C VAL A 262 18.82 -15.19 -20.71
N ASP A 263 19.47 -16.16 -21.38
CA ASP A 263 20.73 -15.88 -22.06
C ASP A 263 20.51 -14.70 -23.03
N PRO A 264 21.42 -13.71 -23.05
CA PRO A 264 21.32 -12.64 -24.05
C PRO A 264 21.25 -13.28 -25.44
N PRO A 265 20.40 -12.79 -26.35
CA PRO A 265 20.37 -13.32 -27.70
C PRO A 265 21.78 -13.24 -28.28
N LEU A 266 22.34 -14.41 -28.60
CA LEU A 266 23.59 -14.50 -29.35
C LEU A 266 23.35 -13.72 -30.65
N ALA A 267 24.13 -12.66 -30.86
CA ALA A 267 24.11 -11.95 -32.13
C ALA A 267 24.39 -12.97 -33.23
N ASP A 268 23.52 -13.07 -34.23
CA ASP A 268 23.71 -13.96 -35.37
C ASP A 268 25.08 -13.67 -35.99
N ASP A 269 25.93 -14.71 -36.06
CA ASP A 269 27.21 -14.65 -36.76
C ASP A 269 26.97 -14.16 -38.19
N PRO A 270 27.68 -13.13 -38.67
CA PRO A 270 27.57 -12.72 -40.06
C PRO A 270 28.08 -13.88 -40.91
N THR A 271 27.14 -14.54 -41.58
CA THR A 271 27.41 -15.60 -42.55
C THR A 271 28.50 -15.12 -43.51
N SER A 272 29.56 -15.91 -43.57
CA SER A 272 30.69 -15.79 -44.47
C SER A 272 30.21 -15.77 -45.92
N ALA A 273 30.21 -14.58 -46.52
CA ALA A 273 30.17 -14.42 -47.96
C ALA A 273 31.60 -14.57 -48.50
N GLU A 274 32.03 -15.82 -48.72
CA GLU A 274 33.05 -16.10 -49.73
C GLU A 274 32.36 -16.21 -51.10
N ASP A 275 33.08 -15.76 -52.12
CA ASP A 275 32.80 -15.86 -53.57
C ASP A 275 31.95 -14.77 -54.24
N ALA A 276 32.59 -13.62 -54.45
CA ALA A 276 32.59 -12.96 -55.76
C ALA A 276 33.90 -12.17 -55.97
N GLU A 277 34.84 -12.78 -56.69
CA GLU A 277 36.06 -12.14 -57.21
C GLU A 277 35.75 -11.06 -58.25
N GLY A 278 36.59 -10.01 -58.26
CA GLY A 278 36.94 -9.24 -59.45
C GLY A 278 36.38 -7.81 -59.52
N ASP A 279 37.16 -6.80 -59.11
CA ASP A 279 38.04 -6.05 -60.02
C ASP A 279 38.70 -4.87 -59.27
N GLU A 280 39.92 -4.55 -59.68
CA GLU A 280 40.89 -3.69 -59.02
C GLU A 280 40.55 -2.19 -59.06
N GLY A 281 41.00 -1.43 -58.05
CA GLY A 281 41.37 -0.02 -58.26
C GLY A 281 41.01 1.00 -57.18
N GLU A 282 42.04 1.43 -56.46
CA GLU A 282 42.26 2.81 -55.94
C GLU A 282 41.80 3.17 -54.50
N VAL A 283 42.78 3.57 -53.69
CA VAL A 283 42.70 4.05 -52.29
C VAL A 283 43.23 5.51 -52.27
N PRO A 284 42.98 6.34 -51.25
CA PRO A 284 41.75 7.07 -50.91
C PRO A 284 42.00 8.60 -50.87
N ARG A 285 40.94 9.43 -50.92
CA ARG A 285 41.03 10.84 -50.47
C ARG A 285 40.03 11.17 -49.38
N LYS A 286 40.58 11.32 -48.16
CA LYS A 286 39.98 11.95 -46.98
C LYS A 286 39.49 13.37 -47.28
N ARG A 287 38.32 13.75 -46.73
CA ARG A 287 38.07 15.05 -46.05
C ARG A 287 36.66 15.08 -45.39
N PRO A 288 36.40 15.98 -44.42
CA PRO A 288 36.25 15.60 -43.02
C PRO A 288 34.84 15.81 -42.44
N ARG A 289 34.63 15.24 -41.25
CA ARG A 289 33.52 15.53 -40.34
C ARG A 289 33.42 17.04 -40.04
N ARG A 290 32.19 17.57 -40.07
CA ARG A 290 31.81 18.77 -39.32
C ARG A 290 30.90 18.33 -38.16
N LEU A 291 31.37 18.59 -36.95
CA LEU A 291 30.54 19.09 -35.87
C LEU A 291 30.19 20.54 -36.19
#